data_AF-A0A165CCW0-F1
#
_entry.id   AF-A0A165CCW0-F1
#
_cell.length_a   1.000
_cell.length_b   1.000
_cell.length_c   1.000
_cell.angle_alpha   90.00
_cell.angle_beta   90.00
_cell.angle_gamma   90.00
#
_symmetry.space_group_name_H-M   'P 1'
#
loop_
_entity.id
_entity.type
_entity.pdbx_description
1 polymer ?
#
loop_
_entity_poly.entity_id
_entity_poly.type
_entity_poly.pdbx_seq_one_letter_code
_entity_poly.pdbx_strand_id
1 'polypeptide(L)'
;DYINSDSCGKEQPMPFSASYPAEDLDTEFKRKYPPDPYGKEMDDNARVWRVYKDEAIAYDRSMLDGWNKTLDILLIFAGLFSAVVTSFVVESYQFLQP
;
A
#
# COMPACT_ATOMS: atom_id res chain seq x y z
N ASP A 1 -61.11 -3.99 13.01
CA ASP A 1 -61.06 -2.52 13.04
C ASP A 1 -61.39 -1.98 14.41
N TYR A 2 -60.39 -1.79 15.26
CA TYR A 2 -60.42 -0.82 16.35
C TYR A 2 -59.00 -0.28 16.56
N ILE A 3 -58.97 1.04 16.66
CA ILE A 3 -57.83 1.95 16.78
C ILE A 3 -57.00 1.61 18.02
N ASN A 4 -55.66 1.67 17.87
CA ASN A 4 -54.78 1.92 19.00
C ASN A 4 -53.66 2.87 18.54
N SER A 5 -53.93 4.16 18.70
CA SER A 5 -53.12 5.30 18.28
C SER A 5 -52.33 5.92 19.44
N ASP A 6 -51.88 5.13 20.42
CA ASP A 6 -51.31 5.67 21.67
C ASP A 6 -50.01 4.98 22.12
N SER A 7 -49.07 4.77 21.21
CA SER A 7 -47.67 4.54 21.60
C SER A 7 -46.71 5.07 20.56
N CYS A 8 -46.85 6.37 20.22
CA CYS A 8 -45.68 7.16 19.86
C CYS A 8 -44.84 7.26 21.14
N GLY A 9 -43.97 6.27 21.33
CA GLY A 9 -42.93 6.31 22.34
C GLY A 9 -42.26 7.66 22.24
N LYS A 10 -42.14 8.34 23.38
CA LYS A 10 -41.56 9.67 23.47
C LYS A 10 -40.08 9.56 23.06
N GLU A 11 -39.80 9.66 21.76
CA GLU A 11 -38.46 9.95 21.27
C GLU A 11 -38.14 11.35 21.74
N GLN A 12 -37.48 11.42 22.90
CA GLN A 12 -36.67 12.58 23.22
C GLN A 12 -35.73 12.78 22.03
N PRO A 13 -35.67 13.98 21.41
CA PRO A 13 -34.66 14.22 20.40
C PRO A 13 -33.33 14.10 21.13
N MET A 14 -32.65 12.98 20.91
CA MET A 14 -31.23 12.85 21.26
C MET A 14 -30.59 14.12 20.71
N PRO A 15 -29.85 14.91 21.52
CA PRO A 15 -29.01 15.94 20.94
C PRO A 15 -28.13 15.20 19.95
N PHE A 16 -28.37 15.41 18.66
CA PHE A 16 -27.64 14.75 17.59
C PHE A 16 -26.23 15.34 17.59
N SER A 17 -25.41 14.94 18.55
CA SER A 17 -23.97 15.06 18.47
C SER A 17 -23.53 13.94 17.54
N ALA A 18 -23.23 14.29 16.29
CA ALA A 18 -22.75 13.35 15.29
C ALA A 18 -21.37 12.81 15.74
N SER A 19 -21.38 11.69 16.46
CA SER A 19 -20.19 10.99 16.96
C SER A 19 -20.41 9.50 16.82
N TYR A 20 -19.37 8.77 16.42
CA TYR A 20 -19.42 7.31 16.42
C TYR A 20 -19.58 6.77 17.84
N PRO A 21 -20.25 5.61 18.01
CA PRO A 21 -20.09 4.84 19.24
C PRO A 21 -18.62 4.42 19.39
N ALA A 22 -18.15 4.29 20.63
CA ALA A 22 -16.79 3.83 20.88
C ALA A 22 -16.58 2.44 20.27
N GLU A 23 -15.54 2.30 19.43
CA GLU A 23 -15.17 1.02 18.82
C GLU A 23 -14.21 0.25 19.74
N ASP A 24 -14.55 -0.99 20.07
CA ASP A 24 -13.67 -1.85 20.87
C ASP A 24 -12.43 -2.27 20.06
N LEU A 25 -11.24 -2.02 20.61
CA LEU A 25 -9.94 -2.36 20.01
C LEU A 25 -9.54 -3.83 20.26
N ASP A 26 -10.42 -4.75 19.86
CA ASP A 26 -10.27 -6.19 20.04
C ASP A 26 -9.16 -6.80 19.16
N THR A 27 -9.06 -6.35 17.92
CA THR A 27 -8.12 -6.84 16.90
C THR A 27 -6.83 -6.02 16.87
N GLU A 28 -5.74 -6.63 16.43
CA GLU A 28 -4.46 -5.94 16.17
C GLU A 28 -4.63 -4.78 15.18
N PHE A 29 -5.44 -4.98 14.15
CA PHE A 29 -5.74 -3.95 13.15
C PHE A 29 -6.32 -2.69 13.80
N LYS A 30 -7.35 -2.82 14.63
CA LYS A 30 -7.97 -1.68 15.31
C LYS A 30 -7.01 -1.00 16.28
N ARG A 31 -6.15 -1.76 16.97
CA ARG A 31 -5.10 -1.20 17.83
C ARG A 31 -4.07 -0.41 17.03
N LYS A 32 -3.66 -0.91 15.86
CA LYS A 32 -2.68 -0.27 14.97
C LYS A 32 -3.26 0.98 14.30
N TYR A 33 -4.55 0.96 13.97
CA TYR A 33 -5.25 2.03 13.27
C TYR A 33 -6.53 2.42 14.02
N PRO A 34 -6.44 3.35 15.01
CA PRO A 34 -7.60 3.80 15.78
C PRO A 34 -8.57 4.64 14.93
N PRO A 35 -9.82 4.87 15.39
CA PRO A 35 -10.85 5.54 14.58
C PRO A 35 -10.55 7.01 14.43
N ASP A 36 -10.75 7.52 13.23
CA ASP A 36 -10.65 8.96 13.00
C ASP A 36 -11.85 9.65 13.67
N PRO A 37 -11.68 10.93 14.07
CA PRO A 37 -12.80 11.74 14.54
C PRO A 37 -13.88 11.83 13.46
N TYR A 38 -15.14 11.93 13.90
CA TYR A 38 -16.28 12.06 13.00
C TYR A 38 -16.10 13.26 12.05
N GLY A 39 -16.23 13.01 10.75
CA GLY A 39 -16.04 13.99 9.67
C GLY A 39 -14.59 14.18 9.21
N LYS A 40 -13.63 13.42 9.77
CA LYS A 40 -12.21 13.46 9.39
C LYS A 40 -11.70 12.18 8.71
N GLU A 41 -12.62 11.33 8.27
CA GLU A 41 -12.32 10.06 7.63
C GLU A 41 -11.68 10.21 6.25
N MET A 42 -11.67 11.44 5.71
CA MET A 42 -11.04 11.81 4.44
C MET A 42 -9.86 12.77 4.59
N ASP A 43 -9.51 13.17 5.82
CA ASP A 43 -8.31 13.99 6.06
C ASP A 43 -7.06 13.24 5.56
N ASP A 44 -5.97 13.95 5.24
CA ASP A 44 -4.73 13.36 4.75
C ASP A 44 -4.15 12.28 5.69
N ASN A 45 -4.44 12.39 6.99
CA ASN A 45 -4.01 11.45 8.02
C ASN A 45 -5.08 10.40 8.38
N ALA A 46 -6.16 10.29 7.60
CA ALA A 46 -7.21 9.32 7.85
C ALA A 46 -6.67 7.89 7.88
N ARG A 47 -7.32 7.07 8.71
CA ARG A 47 -7.08 5.64 8.92
C ARG A 47 -6.95 4.91 7.59
N VAL A 48 -7.82 5.20 6.62
CA VAL A 48 -7.83 4.56 5.30
C VAL A 48 -6.52 4.77 4.54
N TRP A 49 -5.98 6.00 4.53
CA TRP A 49 -4.73 6.31 3.83
C TRP A 49 -3.52 5.68 4.50
N ARG A 50 -3.51 5.65 5.84
CA ARG A 50 -2.46 5.00 6.63
C ARG A 50 -2.42 3.50 6.37
N VAL A 51 -3.59 2.85 6.36
CA VAL A 51 -3.71 1.42 6.05
C VAL A 51 -3.25 1.13 4.62
N TYR A 52 -3.75 1.91 3.65
CA TYR A 52 -3.37 1.75 2.25
C TYR A 52 -1.86 1.91 2.04
N LYS A 53 -1.27 2.97 2.62
CA LYS A 53 0.16 3.23 2.52
C LYS A 53 1.00 2.09 3.09
N ASP A 54 0.66 1.59 4.27
CA ASP A 54 1.38 0.49 4.90
C ASP A 54 1.35 -0.78 4.03
N GLU A 55 0.18 -1.11 3.47
CA GLU A 55 0.01 -2.27 2.59
C GLU A 55 0.76 -2.09 1.27
N ALA A 56 0.65 -0.91 0.64
CA ALA A 56 1.35 -0.58 -0.59
C ALA A 56 2.88 -0.67 -0.39
N ILE A 57 3.41 -0.13 0.71
CA ILE A 57 4.84 -0.23 1.02
C ILE A 57 5.26 -1.69 1.23
N ALA A 58 4.45 -2.51 1.91
CA ALA A 58 4.77 -3.91 2.13
C ALA A 58 4.85 -4.67 0.79
N TYR A 59 3.89 -4.43 -0.11
CA TYR A 59 3.87 -5.00 -1.44
C TYR A 59 5.07 -4.52 -2.28
N ASP A 60 5.29 -3.22 -2.37
CA ASP A 60 6.36 -2.60 -3.17
C ASP A 60 7.74 -3.09 -2.74
N ARG A 61 7.98 -3.25 -1.42
CA ARG A 61 9.25 -3.78 -0.91
C ARG A 61 9.54 -5.18 -1.44
N SER A 62 8.55 -6.05 -1.47
CA SER A 62 8.72 -7.42 -1.97
C SER A 62 9.04 -7.45 -3.47
N MET A 63 8.38 -6.58 -4.23
CA MET A 63 8.60 -6.45 -5.68
C MET A 63 9.97 -5.87 -5.99
N LEU A 64 10.37 -4.79 -5.30
CA LEU A 64 11.67 -4.15 -5.49
C LEU A 64 12.85 -5.05 -5.10
N ASP A 65 12.70 -5.91 -4.10
CA ASP A 65 13.71 -6.91 -3.75
C ASP A 65 13.92 -7.93 -4.88
N GLY A 66 12.83 -8.43 -5.48
CA GLY A 66 12.89 -9.30 -6.65
C GLY A 66 13.54 -8.62 -7.85
N TRP A 67 13.14 -7.37 -8.13
CA TRP A 67 13.70 -6.60 -9.25
C TRP A 67 15.19 -6.31 -9.08
N ASN A 68 15.65 -6.00 -7.86
CA ASN A 68 17.07 -5.82 -7.58
C ASN A 68 17.89 -7.08 -7.89
N LYS A 69 17.40 -8.25 -7.47
CA LYS A 69 18.06 -9.53 -7.77
C LYS A 69 18.11 -9.80 -9.27
N THR A 70 17.03 -9.51 -9.99
CA THR A 70 17.03 -9.64 -11.45
C THR A 70 18.00 -8.68 -12.12
N LEU A 71 18.08 -7.43 -11.67
CA LEU A 71 19.03 -6.45 -12.21
C LEU A 71 20.49 -6.83 -11.97
N ASP A 72 20.82 -7.36 -10.79
CA ASP A 72 22.17 -7.86 -10.49
C ASP A 72 22.61 -8.92 -11.52
N ILE A 73 21.74 -9.91 -11.75
CA ILE A 73 21.97 -10.96 -12.74
C ILE A 73 22.13 -10.39 -14.15
N LEU A 74 21.22 -9.51 -14.58
CA LEU A 74 21.25 -8.90 -15.91
C LEU A 74 22.53 -8.08 -16.12
N LEU A 75 22.98 -7.34 -15.10
CA LEU A 75 24.19 -6.51 -15.19
C LEU A 75 25.46 -7.36 -15.23
N ILE A 76 25.53 -8.45 -14.47
CA ILE A 76 26.63 -9.42 -14.56
C ILE A 76 26.68 -10.03 -15.97
N PHE A 77 25.54 -10.46 -16.52
CA PHE A 77 25.48 -10.98 -17.88
C PHE A 77 25.86 -9.93 -18.92
N ALA A 78 25.36 -8.70 -18.78
CA ALA A 78 25.72 -7.60 -19.67
C ALA A 78 27.23 -7.31 -19.62
N GLY A 79 27.85 -7.32 -18.44
CA GLY A 79 29.28 -7.13 -18.26
C GLY A 79 30.11 -8.25 -18.90
N LEU A 80 29.75 -9.51 -18.65
CA LEU A 80 30.42 -10.68 -19.25
C LEU A 80 30.26 -10.70 -20.77
N PHE A 81 29.05 -10.46 -21.26
CA PHE A 81 28.77 -10.38 -22.69
C PHE A 81 29.57 -9.25 -23.34
N SER A 82 29.61 -8.06 -22.73
CA SER A 82 30.38 -6.92 -23.23
C SER A 82 31.88 -7.22 -23.25
N ALA A 83 32.42 -7.91 -22.24
CA ALA A 83 33.83 -8.32 -22.21
C ALA A 83 34.17 -9.29 -23.33
N VAL A 84 33.32 -10.31 -23.54
CA VAL A 84 33.48 -11.29 -24.62
C VAL A 84 33.40 -10.61 -26.00
N VAL A 85 32.40 -9.75 -26.21
CA VAL A 85 32.26 -8.96 -27.44
C VAL A 85 33.48 -8.06 -27.66
N THR A 86 33.98 -7.39 -26.62
CA THR A 86 35.17 -6.53 -26.72
C THR A 86 36.40 -7.34 -27.11
N SER A 87 36.60 -8.53 -26.55
CA SER A 87 37.71 -9.41 -26.92
C SER A 87 37.65 -9.81 -28.39
N PHE A 88 36.47 -10.21 -28.88
CA PHE A 88 36.31 -10.53 -30.30
C PHE A 88 36.56 -9.32 -31.20
N VAL A 89 36.10 -8.14 -30.79
CA VAL A 89 36.33 -6.90 -31.54
C VAL A 89 37.83 -6.58 -31.61
N VAL A 90 38.58 -6.68 -30.51
CA VAL A 90 40.03 -6.44 -30.48
C VAL A 90 40.80 -7.42 -31.37
N GLU A 91 40.54 -8.72 -31.25
CA GLU A 91 41.16 -9.75 -32.09
C GLU A 91 40.81 -9.57 -33.57
N SER A 92 39.56 -9.24 -33.88
CA SER A 92 39.13 -8.93 -35.25
C SER A 92 39.88 -7.73 -35.81
N TYR A 93 40.09 -6.67 -35.03
CA TYR A 93 40.89 -5.53 -35.45
C TYR A 93 42.36 -5.89 -35.69
N GLN A 94 42.95 -6.75 -34.87
CA GLN A 94 44.34 -7.21 -35.07
C GLN A 94 44.48 -8.09 -36.32
N PHE A 95 43.52 -8.98 -36.57
CA PHE A 95 43.53 -9.84 -37.77
C PHE A 95 43.31 -9.07 -39.07
N LEU A 96 42.64 -7.92 -39.00
CA LEU A 96 42.39 -7.04 -40.15
C LEU A 96 43.51 -6.01 -40.38
N GLN A 97 44.53 -5.96 -39.52
CA GLN A 97 45.72 -5.15 -39.76
C GLN A 97 46.63 -5.85 -40.80
N PRO A 98 47.05 -5.15 -41.88
CA PRO A 98 47.83 -5.73 -42.98
C PRO A 98 49.25 -6.13 -42.59
#